data_AF-A0A2E1L4H7-F1
#
_entry.id   AF-A0A2E1L4H7-F1
#
_cell.length_a   1.000
_cell.length_b   1.000
_cell.length_c   1.000
_cell.angle_alpha   90.00
_cell.angle_beta   90.00
_cell.angle_gamma   90.00
#
_symmetry.space_group_name_H-M   'P 1'
#
loop_
_entity.id
_entity.type
_entity.pdbx_description
1 polymer ?
#
loop_
_entity_poly.entity_id
_entity_poly.type
_entity_poly.pdbx_seq_one_letter_code
_entity_poly.pdbx_strand_id
1 'polypeptide(L)'
;MDIKDIQNLIKFVAKSGANEVKLEMEDVKITIKTGKEQKQTIVQALPVQQQPIAQSPAIEIPQPASTKEETPKVEEESSKYITIKSPIIGTFYRKPSPDKSNFVEVGSSIADGDVLCVIEAMKLFNEIESEVTGKIIKILIDDASPVEFDQPLFLVDPS
;
A
#
# COMPACT_ATOMS: atom_id res chain seq x y z
N MET A 1 8.04 1.11 -35.05
CA MET A 1 7.39 2.36 -34.56
C MET A 1 8.42 3.15 -33.81
N ASP A 2 8.56 4.45 -34.09
CA ASP A 2 9.63 5.26 -33.53
C ASP A 2 9.20 5.97 -32.24
N ILE A 3 10.17 6.34 -31.40
CA ILE A 3 9.92 6.98 -30.09
C ILE A 3 9.14 8.30 -30.21
N LYS A 4 9.31 8.99 -31.35
CA LYS A 4 8.59 10.24 -31.67
C LYS A 4 7.10 10.00 -31.90
N ASP A 5 6.73 8.87 -32.49
CA ASP A 5 5.33 8.53 -32.76
C ASP A 5 4.60 8.16 -31.48
N ILE A 6 5.28 7.46 -30.56
CA ILE A 6 4.75 7.12 -29.24
C ILE A 6 4.50 8.41 -28.42
N GLN A 7 5.42 9.37 -28.45
CA GLN A 7 5.23 10.66 -27.79
C GLN A 7 4.05 11.47 -28.36
N ASN A 8 3.87 11.43 -29.69
CA ASN A 8 2.73 12.08 -30.32
C ASN A 8 1.41 11.40 -29.95
N LEU A 9 1.40 10.07 -29.84
CA LEU A 9 0.24 9.31 -29.40
C LEU A 9 -0.13 9.66 -27.94
N ILE A 10 0.84 9.68 -27.02
CA ILE A 10 0.61 10.07 -25.62
C ILE A 10 0.04 11.49 -25.53
N LYS A 11 0.62 12.45 -26.27
CA LYS A 11 0.13 13.84 -26.32
C LYS A 11 -1.29 13.94 -26.89
N PHE A 12 -1.60 13.13 -27.91
CA PHE A 12 -2.94 13.07 -28.49
C PHE A 12 -3.96 12.51 -27.50
N VAL A 13 -3.64 11.41 -26.81
CA VAL A 13 -4.51 10.78 -25.81
C VAL A 13 -4.75 11.71 -24.61
N ALA A 14 -3.71 12.41 -24.14
CA ALA A 14 -3.84 13.42 -23.09
C ALA A 14 -4.74 14.60 -23.51
N LYS A 15 -4.74 14.98 -24.80
CA LYS A 15 -5.58 16.07 -25.33
C LYS A 15 -7.00 15.63 -25.65
N SER A 16 -7.21 14.36 -26.02
CA SER A 16 -8.53 13.81 -26.34
C SER A 16 -9.38 13.52 -25.10
N GLY A 17 -8.75 13.45 -23.92
CA GLY A 17 -9.44 13.12 -22.67
C GLY A 17 -9.90 11.66 -22.60
N ALA A 18 -9.30 10.77 -23.39
CA ALA A 18 -9.64 9.36 -23.39
C ALA A 18 -9.09 8.67 -22.13
N ASN A 19 -9.94 7.93 -21.42
CA ASN A 19 -9.55 7.27 -20.16
C ASN A 19 -8.66 6.04 -20.39
N GLU A 20 -8.82 5.33 -21.51
CA GLU A 20 -8.01 4.17 -21.88
C GLU A 20 -7.92 4.04 -23.39
N VAL A 21 -6.72 3.78 -23.91
CA VAL A 21 -6.43 3.54 -25.33
C VAL A 21 -5.56 2.31 -25.46
N LYS A 22 -6.02 1.32 -26.23
CA LYS A 22 -5.28 0.09 -26.56
C LYS A 22 -4.95 0.06 -28.03
N LEU A 23 -3.69 -0.17 -28.35
CA LEU A 23 -3.18 -0.34 -29.71
C LEU A 23 -2.43 -1.66 -29.79
N GLU A 24 -2.91 -2.57 -30.64
CA GLU A 24 -2.26 -3.85 -30.93
C GLU A 24 -1.82 -3.87 -32.39
N MET A 25 -0.54 -4.14 -32.60
CA MET A 25 0.11 -4.41 -33.88
C MET A 25 0.80 -5.76 -33.80
N GLU A 26 1.16 -6.36 -34.94
CA GLU A 26 1.69 -7.73 -35.04
C GLU A 26 2.87 -8.02 -34.08
N ASP A 27 3.73 -7.03 -33.81
CA ASP A 27 4.88 -7.15 -32.90
C ASP A 27 4.79 -6.26 -31.64
N VAL A 28 3.76 -5.41 -31.49
CA VAL A 28 3.74 -4.35 -30.47
C VAL A 28 2.35 -4.14 -29.89
N LYS A 29 2.24 -4.21 -28.56
CA LYS A 29 1.02 -3.94 -27.79
C LYS A 29 1.23 -2.76 -26.84
N ILE A 30 0.43 -1.70 -27.00
CA ILE A 30 0.51 -0.45 -26.22
C ILE A 30 -0.83 -0.22 -25.54
N THR A 31 -0.83 0.00 -24.23
CA THR A 31 -2.01 0.42 -23.45
C THR A 31 -1.70 1.71 -22.70
N ILE A 32 -2.51 2.74 -22.94
CA ILE A 32 -2.39 4.07 -22.33
C ILE A 32 -3.64 4.30 -21.49
N LYS A 33 -3.49 4.54 -20.18
CA LYS A 33 -4.61 4.86 -19.27
C LYS A 33 -4.44 6.27 -18.73
N THR A 34 -5.47 7.10 -18.88
CA THR A 34 -5.49 8.51 -18.50
C THR A 34 -6.66 8.75 -17.55
N GLY A 35 -6.49 8.36 -16.29
CA GLY A 35 -7.49 8.55 -15.24
C GLY A 35 -7.06 7.95 -13.91
N LYS A 36 -7.49 8.58 -12.80
CA LYS A 36 -7.42 7.97 -11.47
C LYS A 36 -8.67 7.12 -11.30
N GLU A 37 -8.53 5.82 -11.00
CA GLU A 37 -9.65 4.93 -10.71
C GLU A 37 -10.43 5.45 -9.49
N GLN A 38 -11.57 6.11 -9.73
CA GLN A 38 -12.56 6.35 -8.68
C GLN A 38 -13.51 5.15 -8.65
N LYS A 39 -13.18 4.14 -7.82
CA LYS A 39 -14.15 3.13 -7.42
C LYS A 39 -15.19 3.79 -6.50
N GLN A 40 -16.36 4.08 -7.06
CA GLN A 40 -17.54 4.40 -6.27
C GLN A 40 -18.09 3.11 -5.66
N THR A 41 -17.80 2.88 -4.38
CA THR A 41 -18.42 1.80 -3.61
C THR A 41 -19.79 2.26 -3.13
N ILE A 42 -20.85 1.75 -3.78
CA ILE A 42 -22.23 1.87 -3.30
C ILE A 42 -22.38 0.96 -2.08
N VAL A 43 -22.57 1.55 -0.90
CA VAL A 43 -22.84 0.80 0.33
C VAL A 43 -24.35 0.54 0.40
N GLN A 44 -24.75 -0.72 0.20
CA GLN A 44 -26.13 -1.16 0.32
C GLN A 44 -26.41 -1.47 1.79
N ALA A 45 -27.21 -0.64 2.46
CA ALA A 45 -27.57 -0.81 3.86
C ALA A 45 -28.63 -1.93 4.01
N LEU A 46 -28.29 -2.99 4.76
CA LEU A 46 -29.24 -4.01 5.22
C LEU A 46 -29.88 -3.55 6.54
N PRO A 47 -31.21 -3.65 6.70
CA PRO A 47 -31.90 -3.21 7.91
C PRO A 47 -31.67 -4.17 9.08
N VAL A 48 -31.30 -3.60 10.24
CA VAL A 48 -31.08 -4.32 11.49
C VAL A 48 -32.43 -4.56 12.17
N GLN A 49 -32.77 -5.83 12.37
CA GLN A 49 -33.99 -6.25 13.07
C GLN A 49 -33.78 -6.11 14.59
N GLN A 50 -34.47 -5.15 15.21
CA GLN A 50 -34.48 -4.96 16.67
C GLN A 50 -35.33 -6.05 17.34
N GLN A 51 -34.77 -6.78 18.30
CA GLN A 51 -35.54 -7.53 19.30
C GLN A 51 -35.57 -6.74 20.62
N PRO A 52 -36.71 -6.66 21.33
CA PRO A 52 -36.81 -5.95 22.60
C PRO A 52 -36.12 -6.70 23.74
N ILE A 53 -35.34 -5.96 24.53
CA ILE A 53 -34.66 -6.44 25.74
C ILE A 53 -35.53 -6.10 26.95
N ALA A 54 -35.86 -7.09 27.78
CA ALA A 54 -36.53 -6.90 29.06
C ALA A 54 -35.59 -6.26 30.09
N GLN A 55 -36.10 -5.26 30.81
CA GLN A 55 -35.38 -4.48 31.81
C GLN A 55 -35.25 -5.24 33.15
N SER A 56 -34.03 -5.26 33.70
CA SER A 56 -33.75 -5.52 35.11
C SER A 56 -32.66 -4.55 35.61
N PRO A 57 -32.68 -4.12 36.88
CA PRO A 57 -31.89 -2.97 37.36
C PRO A 57 -30.39 -3.27 37.55
N ALA A 58 -29.62 -2.19 37.40
CA ALA A 58 -28.17 -2.13 37.39
C ALA A 58 -27.49 -2.67 38.66
N ILE A 59 -26.48 -3.51 38.43
CA ILE A 59 -25.35 -3.73 39.33
C ILE A 59 -24.11 -3.34 38.50
N GLU A 60 -23.45 -2.29 38.95
CA GLU A 60 -22.24 -1.74 38.33
C GLU A 60 -21.05 -2.66 38.67
N ILE A 61 -20.63 -3.43 37.67
CA ILE A 61 -19.41 -4.23 37.71
C ILE A 61 -18.52 -3.65 36.60
N PRO A 62 -17.28 -3.21 36.88
CA PRO A 62 -16.40 -2.64 35.86
C PRO A 62 -16.13 -3.68 34.77
N GLN A 63 -16.68 -3.41 33.60
CA GLN A 63 -16.51 -4.21 32.39
C GLN A 63 -15.05 -4.08 31.92
N PRO A 64 -14.38 -5.18 31.54
CA PRO A 64 -13.07 -5.09 30.91
C PRO A 64 -13.21 -4.24 29.64
N ALA A 65 -12.43 -3.16 29.60
CA ALA A 65 -12.29 -2.29 28.46
C ALA A 65 -12.10 -3.16 27.20
N SER A 66 -13.07 -3.08 26.28
CA SER A 66 -12.78 -3.42 24.89
C SER A 66 -11.71 -2.45 24.44
N THR A 67 -10.47 -2.93 24.41
CA THR A 67 -9.38 -2.34 23.66
C THR A 67 -9.84 -2.33 22.21
N LYS A 68 -10.56 -1.26 21.86
CA LYS A 68 -10.55 -0.71 20.52
C LYS A 68 -9.09 -0.37 20.32
N GLU A 69 -8.39 -1.24 19.60
CA GLU A 69 -7.04 -0.99 19.15
C GLU A 69 -7.15 0.25 18.27
N GLU A 70 -6.91 1.37 18.92
CA GLU A 70 -6.78 2.69 18.36
C GLU A 70 -5.56 2.57 17.45
N THR A 71 -5.82 2.23 16.19
CA THR A 71 -4.86 2.46 15.12
C THR A 71 -4.52 3.94 15.26
N PRO A 72 -3.28 4.31 15.63
CA PRO A 72 -2.96 5.72 15.72
C PRO A 72 -3.16 6.29 14.34
N LYS A 73 -4.17 7.14 14.23
CA LYS A 73 -4.36 8.04 13.12
C LYS A 73 -3.15 8.96 13.15
N VAL A 74 -2.07 8.56 12.47
CA VAL A 74 -0.92 9.42 12.17
C VAL A 74 -1.37 10.39 11.08
N GLU A 75 -2.32 11.24 11.44
CA GLU A 75 -2.58 12.49 10.73
C GLU A 75 -1.85 13.56 11.53
N GLU A 76 -0.64 13.92 11.06
CA GLU A 76 -0.08 15.30 11.07
C GLU A 76 1.43 15.39 10.77
N GLU A 77 2.14 14.27 10.52
CA GLU A 77 3.56 14.31 10.11
C GLU A 77 3.85 13.76 8.70
N SER A 78 2.84 13.31 7.95
CA SER A 78 3.02 12.72 6.61
C SER A 78 3.44 13.70 5.52
N SER A 79 3.49 15.00 5.80
CA SER A 79 3.91 16.01 4.81
C SER A 79 5.43 16.12 4.65
N LYS A 80 6.22 15.59 5.59
CA LYS A 80 7.70 15.63 5.54
C LYS A 80 8.33 14.30 5.13
N TYR A 81 7.66 13.20 5.42
CA TYR A 81 8.21 11.85 5.22
C TYR A 81 7.68 11.22 3.94
N ILE A 82 8.51 10.40 3.31
CA ILE A 82 8.17 9.64 2.11
C ILE A 82 7.71 8.25 2.55
N THR A 83 6.55 7.83 2.06
CA THR A 83 6.02 6.49 2.34
C THR A 83 6.40 5.53 1.22
N ILE A 84 7.11 4.46 1.56
CA ILE A 84 7.33 3.33 0.65
C ILE A 84 6.19 2.34 0.84
N LYS A 85 5.58 1.92 -0.27
CA LYS A 85 4.38 1.09 -0.27
C LYS A 85 4.64 -0.25 -0.97
N SER A 86 3.77 -1.22 -0.71
CA SER A 86 3.86 -2.53 -1.34
C SER A 86 3.40 -2.50 -2.81
N PRO A 87 4.23 -2.94 -3.77
CA PRO A 87 3.83 -3.05 -5.17
C PRO A 87 3.00 -4.31 -5.46
N ILE A 88 2.91 -5.25 -4.51
CA ILE A 88 2.27 -6.55 -4.68
C ILE A 88 1.50 -7.00 -3.44
N ILE A 89 0.61 -7.97 -3.59
CA ILE A 89 -0.09 -8.63 -2.48
C ILE A 89 0.74 -9.86 -2.07
N GLY A 90 0.96 -10.07 -0.78
CA GLY A 90 1.75 -11.20 -0.30
C GLY A 90 1.96 -11.21 1.21
N THR A 91 3.01 -11.91 1.65
CA THR A 91 3.46 -11.93 3.06
C THR A 91 4.76 -11.15 3.18
N PHE A 92 4.80 -10.16 4.08
CA PHE A 92 5.96 -9.32 4.33
C PHE A 92 6.97 -10.01 5.26
N TYR A 93 8.24 -9.97 4.88
CA TYR A 93 9.36 -10.47 5.69
C TYR A 93 10.47 -9.43 5.79
N ARG A 94 10.99 -9.25 7.01
CA ARG A 94 12.08 -8.32 7.30
C ARG A 94 13.46 -8.85 6.96
N LYS A 95 13.58 -10.15 6.68
CA LYS A 95 14.85 -10.86 6.48
C LYS A 95 14.87 -11.60 5.14
N PRO A 96 16.06 -11.77 4.53
CA PRO A 96 16.20 -12.59 3.33
C PRO A 96 15.99 -14.09 3.62
N SER A 97 16.27 -14.52 4.84
CA SER A 97 16.00 -15.88 5.33
C SER A 97 15.97 -15.92 6.87
N PRO A 98 15.42 -16.98 7.49
CA PRO A 98 15.22 -17.04 8.95
C PRO A 98 16.49 -16.80 9.78
N ASP A 99 17.63 -17.26 9.28
CA ASP A 99 18.93 -17.22 9.96
C ASP A 99 19.75 -15.95 9.67
N LYS A 100 19.22 -15.03 8.85
CA LYS A 100 19.88 -13.78 8.46
C LYS A 100 19.35 -12.60 9.25
N SER A 101 20.13 -11.52 9.26
CA SER A 101 19.72 -10.25 9.85
C SER A 101 18.63 -9.58 9.03
N ASN A 102 17.91 -8.65 9.66
CA ASN A 102 16.92 -7.83 8.95
C ASN A 102 17.65 -6.98 7.89
N PHE A 103 16.98 -6.73 6.77
CA PHE A 103 17.48 -5.83 5.73
C PHE A 103 17.70 -4.43 6.30
N VAL A 104 16.69 -3.91 7.00
CA VAL A 104 16.72 -2.58 7.64
C VAL A 104 16.06 -2.58 9.02
N GLU A 105 16.51 -1.62 9.84
CA GLU A 105 15.95 -1.29 11.15
C GLU A 105 15.49 0.16 11.17
N VAL A 106 14.68 0.52 12.16
CA VAL A 106 14.39 1.94 12.42
C VAL A 106 15.70 2.66 12.74
N GLY A 107 15.96 3.72 11.98
CA GLY A 107 17.18 4.49 12.03
C GLY A 107 18.24 4.08 11.01
N SER A 108 18.03 3.03 10.21
CA SER A 108 18.92 2.68 9.09
C SER A 108 18.88 3.75 8.01
N SER A 109 20.04 4.10 7.46
CA SER A 109 20.16 4.89 6.24
C SER A 109 20.03 3.98 5.01
N ILE A 110 19.31 4.44 3.99
CA ILE A 110 19.02 3.73 2.75
C ILE A 110 19.30 4.63 1.55
N ALA A 111 19.71 4.03 0.44
CA ALA A 111 19.88 4.67 -0.87
C ALA A 111 18.87 4.12 -1.89
N ASP A 112 18.74 4.80 -3.03
CA ASP A 112 17.99 4.28 -4.17
C ASP A 112 18.56 2.91 -4.62
N GLY A 113 17.68 1.91 -4.75
CA GLY A 113 18.03 0.52 -5.07
C GLY A 113 18.36 -0.37 -3.87
N ASP A 114 18.44 0.15 -2.63
CA ASP A 114 18.69 -0.70 -1.46
C ASP A 114 17.48 -1.60 -1.15
N VAL A 115 17.73 -2.89 -0.91
CA VAL A 115 16.68 -3.85 -0.55
C VAL A 115 16.23 -3.65 0.90
N LEU A 116 14.93 -3.44 1.10
CA LEU A 116 14.32 -3.09 2.38
C LEU A 116 13.58 -4.26 3.04
N CYS A 117 12.95 -5.10 2.24
CA CYS A 117 12.22 -6.28 2.69
C CYS A 117 12.01 -7.25 1.53
N VAL A 118 11.43 -8.39 1.85
CA VAL A 118 10.97 -9.37 0.87
C VAL A 118 9.47 -9.56 1.05
N ILE A 119 8.74 -9.66 -0.06
CA ILE A 119 7.34 -10.05 -0.06
C ILE A 119 7.18 -11.38 -0.78
N GLU A 120 6.63 -12.36 -0.07
CA GLU A 120 6.30 -13.67 -0.64
C GLU A 120 4.94 -13.62 -1.33
N ALA A 121 4.91 -13.88 -2.63
CA ALA A 121 3.70 -13.99 -3.42
C ALA A 121 3.80 -15.22 -4.33
N MET A 122 2.81 -16.13 -4.25
CA MET A 122 2.77 -17.34 -5.08
C MET A 122 4.05 -18.22 -4.97
N LYS A 123 4.65 -18.32 -3.77
CA LYS A 123 5.94 -19.00 -3.49
C LYS A 123 7.19 -18.34 -4.10
N LEU A 124 7.06 -17.13 -4.64
CA LEU A 124 8.19 -16.31 -5.07
C LEU A 124 8.47 -15.27 -4.00
N PHE A 125 9.74 -15.09 -3.68
CA PHE A 125 10.24 -14.06 -2.76
C PHE A 125 10.72 -12.87 -3.59
N ASN A 126 9.94 -11.80 -3.60
CA ASN A 126 10.25 -10.59 -4.35
C ASN A 126 10.90 -9.56 -3.41
N GLU A 127 12.10 -9.11 -3.75
CA GLU A 127 12.78 -8.04 -3.03
C GLU A 127 12.11 -6.70 -3.32
N ILE A 128 11.93 -5.90 -2.27
CA ILE A 128 11.40 -4.54 -2.37
C ILE A 128 12.57 -3.58 -2.17
N GLU A 129 12.89 -2.85 -3.22
CA GLU A 129 13.96 -1.85 -3.23
C GLU A 129 13.43 -0.46 -2.85
N SER A 130 14.31 0.37 -2.28
CA SER A 130 14.00 1.77 -2.04
C SER A 130 14.03 2.57 -3.34
N GLU A 131 13.03 3.41 -3.57
CA GLU A 131 12.99 4.40 -4.67
C GLU A 131 13.53 5.78 -4.24
N VAL A 132 14.01 5.88 -2.99
CA VAL A 132 14.48 7.13 -2.38
C VAL A 132 15.72 6.92 -1.53
N THR A 133 16.48 8.00 -1.33
CA THR A 133 17.58 8.04 -0.36
C THR A 133 17.10 8.73 0.91
N GLY A 134 17.46 8.20 2.07
CA GLY A 134 17.06 8.78 3.36
C GLY A 134 17.29 7.85 4.55
N LYS A 135 16.50 8.03 5.60
CA LYS A 135 16.57 7.25 6.84
C LYS A 135 15.21 6.63 7.18
N ILE A 136 15.17 5.34 7.51
CA ILE A 136 13.95 4.67 7.98
C ILE A 136 13.55 5.26 9.33
N ILE A 137 12.36 5.87 9.40
CA ILE A 137 11.83 6.40 10.67
C ILE A 137 10.80 5.46 11.29
N LYS A 138 10.12 4.65 10.47
CA LYS A 138 9.10 3.70 10.94
C LYS A 138 8.94 2.55 9.97
N ILE A 139 8.72 1.36 10.53
CA ILE A 139 8.25 0.17 9.82
C ILE A 139 6.79 0.00 10.22
N LEU A 140 5.89 -0.03 9.24
CA LEU A 140 4.44 0.03 9.43
C LEU A 140 3.79 -1.35 9.47
N ILE A 141 4.54 -2.40 9.13
CA ILE A 141 4.08 -3.77 9.01
C ILE A 141 4.95 -4.68 9.88
N ASP A 142 4.31 -5.61 10.57
CA ASP A 142 5.00 -6.63 11.37
C ASP A 142 5.55 -7.75 10.50
N ASP A 143 6.61 -8.40 10.98
CA ASP A 143 7.22 -9.55 10.28
C ASP A 143 6.20 -10.69 10.11
N ALA A 144 6.28 -11.41 8.99
CA ALA A 144 5.39 -12.51 8.63
C ALA A 144 3.89 -12.13 8.56
N SER A 145 3.58 -10.87 8.26
CA SER A 145 2.20 -10.37 8.15
C SER A 145 1.74 -10.24 6.69
N PRO A 146 0.43 -10.42 6.42
CA PRO A 146 -0.12 -10.19 5.09
C PRO A 146 -0.06 -8.71 4.71
N VAL A 147 0.24 -8.44 3.45
CA VAL A 147 0.26 -7.10 2.86
C VAL A 147 -0.54 -7.04 1.56
N GLU A 148 -1.18 -5.91 1.33
CA GLU A 148 -1.98 -5.61 0.14
C GLU A 148 -1.26 -4.67 -0.81
N PHE A 149 -1.77 -4.56 -2.04
CA PHE A 149 -1.27 -3.60 -3.01
C PHE A 149 -1.44 -2.16 -2.51
N ASP A 150 -0.41 -1.33 -2.69
CA ASP A 150 -0.34 0.06 -2.27
C ASP A 150 -0.43 0.26 -0.73
N GLN A 151 -0.28 -0.82 0.05
CA GLN A 151 -0.22 -0.74 1.50
C GLN A 151 1.11 -0.10 1.96
N PRO A 152 1.09 0.91 2.83
CA PRO A 152 2.30 1.49 3.42
C PRO A 152 3.15 0.47 4.18
N LEU A 153 4.45 0.41 3.85
CA LEU A 153 5.42 -0.50 4.48
C LEU A 153 6.39 0.26 5.38
N PHE A 154 6.93 1.38 4.88
CA PHE A 154 7.95 2.17 5.57
C PHE A 154 7.64 3.66 5.47
N LEU A 155 8.09 4.41 6.49
CA LEU A 155 8.23 5.86 6.42
C LEU A 155 9.72 6.21 6.41
N VAL A 156 10.10 7.10 5.50
CA VAL A 156 11.48 7.53 5.25
C VAL A 156 11.58 9.04 5.41
N ASP A 157 12.61 9.49 6.12
CA ASP A 157 13.03 10.89 6.14
C ASP A 157 14.10 11.11 5.06
N PRO A 158 13.84 11.92 4.01
CA PRO A 158 14.81 12.20 2.96
C PRO A 158 15.85 13.29 3.34
N SER A 159 15.75 13.87 4.55
CA SER A 159 16.56 15.02 5.00
C SER A 159 17.99 14.68 5.40
#